data_AF-A0RMS4-F1
#
_entry.id   AF-A0RMS4-F1
#
_cell.length_a   1.000
_cell.length_b   1.000
_cell.length_c   1.000
_cell.angle_alpha   90.00
_cell.angle_beta   90.00
_cell.angle_gamma   90.00
#
_symmetry.space_group_name_H-M   'P 1'
#
loop_
_entity.id
_entity.type
_entity.pdbx_description
1 polymer ?
#
loop_
_entity_poly.entity_id
_entity_poly.type
_entity_poly.pdbx_seq_one_letter_code
_entity_poly.pdbx_strand_id
1 'polypeptide(L)'
;MQSEFSNASDEEIAAFYRQLSQNVKHLREQSKISQLELALEIGIKSVAFYSNCENNRYGKHFNIEHIFKISKALNVDIEELFKFKN
;
A
#
# COMPACT_ATOMS: atom_id res chain seq x y z
N MET A 1 -17.93 21.02 -9.04
CA MET A 1 -16.85 21.95 -9.38
C MET A 1 -15.62 21.53 -8.59
N GLN A 2 -14.96 20.45 -9.02
CA GLN A 2 -13.62 20.10 -8.52
C GLN A 2 -12.69 21.21 -9.02
N SER A 3 -12.00 21.85 -8.09
CA SER A 3 -11.25 23.08 -8.33
C SER A 3 -10.06 22.87 -9.26
N GLU A 4 -9.85 23.82 -10.17
CA GLU A 4 -8.72 23.95 -11.12
C GLU A 4 -7.31 24.09 -10.47
N PHE A 5 -7.11 23.59 -9.25
CA PHE A 5 -5.87 23.74 -8.47
C PHE A 5 -5.10 22.42 -8.23
N SER A 6 -5.57 21.28 -8.74
CA SER A 6 -4.88 19.98 -8.63
C SER A 6 -4.24 19.58 -9.96
N ASN A 7 -3.01 19.08 -9.91
CA ASN A 7 -2.31 18.51 -11.06
C ASN A 7 -2.58 17.01 -11.27
N ALA A 8 -3.46 16.41 -10.47
CA ALA A 8 -3.90 15.02 -10.59
C ALA A 8 -5.41 14.92 -10.33
N SER A 9 -6.09 14.07 -11.10
CA SER A 9 -7.51 13.74 -10.88
C SER A 9 -7.68 12.76 -9.72
N ASP A 10 -8.92 12.67 -9.20
CA ASP A 10 -9.26 11.68 -8.19
C ASP A 10 -9.06 10.24 -8.72
N GLU A 11 -9.29 10.01 -10.01
CA GLU A 11 -9.03 8.73 -10.68
C GLU A 11 -7.53 8.40 -10.74
N GLU A 12 -6.67 9.38 -11.06
CA GLU A 12 -5.21 9.21 -11.07
C GLU A 12 -4.69 8.85 -9.67
N ILE A 13 -5.19 9.54 -8.64
CA ILE A 13 -4.84 9.28 -7.23
C ILE A 13 -5.34 7.88 -6.80
N ALA A 14 -6.55 7.50 -7.19
CA ALA A 14 -7.09 6.17 -6.89
C ALA A 14 -6.29 5.06 -7.59
N ALA A 15 -5.87 5.28 -8.84
CA ALA A 15 -5.01 4.36 -9.58
C ALA A 15 -3.64 4.21 -8.92
N PHE A 16 -3.03 5.31 -8.48
CA PHE A 16 -1.78 5.32 -7.71
C PHE A 16 -1.88 4.46 -6.45
N TYR A 17 -2.91 4.67 -5.62
CA TYR A 17 -3.09 3.86 -4.40
C TYR A 17 -3.33 2.39 -4.71
N ARG A 18 -4.11 2.07 -5.76
CA ARG A 18 -4.35 0.70 -6.17
C ARG A 18 -3.05 0.00 -6.58
N GLN A 19 -2.19 0.67 -7.35
CA GLN A 19 -0.92 0.09 -7.79
C GLN A 19 0.03 -0.11 -6.61
N LEU A 20 0.13 0.86 -5.70
CA LEU A 20 0.92 0.74 -4.47
C LEU A 20 0.46 -0.46 -3.62
N SER A 21 -0.85 -0.62 -3.43
CA SER A 21 -1.43 -1.76 -2.71
C SER A 21 -1.14 -3.11 -3.39
N GLN A 22 -1.16 -3.16 -4.72
CA GLN A 22 -0.80 -4.36 -5.49
C GLN A 22 0.67 -4.71 -5.34
N ASN A 23 1.57 -3.72 -5.34
CA ASN A 23 3.00 -3.93 -5.16
C ASN A 23 3.29 -4.49 -3.75
N VAL A 24 2.69 -3.91 -2.71
CA VAL A 24 2.75 -4.44 -1.33
C VAL A 24 2.29 -5.90 -1.30
N LYS A 25 1.12 -6.19 -1.90
CA LYS A 25 0.56 -7.54 -1.93
C LYS A 25 1.51 -8.53 -2.61
N HIS A 26 2.04 -8.16 -3.77
CA HIS A 26 2.94 -9.00 -4.56
C HIS A 26 4.21 -9.34 -3.79
N LEU A 27 4.89 -8.34 -3.22
CA LEU A 27 6.12 -8.53 -2.46
C LEU A 27 5.87 -9.32 -1.17
N ARG A 28 4.72 -9.09 -0.49
CA ARG A 28 4.29 -9.90 0.66
C ARG A 28 4.11 -11.37 0.28
N GLU A 29 3.42 -11.65 -0.82
CA GLU A 29 3.16 -13.02 -1.29
C GLU A 29 4.45 -13.73 -1.72
N GLN A 30 5.37 -13.02 -2.39
CA GLN A 30 6.71 -13.54 -2.71
C GLN A 30 7.51 -13.88 -1.45
N SER A 31 7.36 -13.07 -0.40
CA SER A 31 8.00 -13.29 0.91
C SER A 31 7.30 -14.39 1.73
N LYS A 32 6.17 -14.93 1.25
CA LYS A 32 5.36 -15.98 1.92
C LYS A 32 4.85 -15.58 3.31
N ILE A 33 4.63 -14.29 3.53
CA ILE A 33 4.10 -13.73 4.79
C ILE A 33 2.59 -13.52 4.63
N SER A 34 1.79 -13.88 5.63
CA SER A 34 0.35 -13.61 5.65
C SER A 34 0.04 -12.12 5.92
N GLN A 35 -1.17 -11.69 5.60
CA GLN A 35 -1.62 -10.33 5.94
C GLN A 35 -1.57 -10.06 7.46
N LEU A 36 -1.88 -11.07 8.28
CA LEU A 36 -1.87 -10.95 9.74
C LEU A 36 -0.44 -10.76 10.26
N GLU A 37 0.50 -11.59 9.80
CA GLU A 37 1.90 -11.51 10.21
C GLU A 37 2.51 -10.14 9.84
N LEU A 38 2.31 -9.70 8.60
CA LEU A 38 2.84 -8.40 8.18
C LEU A 38 2.17 -7.22 8.91
N ALA A 39 0.86 -7.30 9.18
CA ALA A 39 0.17 -6.28 9.97
C ALA A 39 0.75 -6.16 11.39
N LEU A 40 0.99 -7.29 12.06
CA LEU A 40 1.58 -7.31 13.41
C LEU A 40 3.00 -6.76 13.40
N GLU A 41 3.82 -7.15 12.42
CA GLU A 41 5.22 -6.71 12.28
C GLU A 41 5.33 -5.19 12.13
N ILE A 42 4.42 -4.56 11.36
CA ILE A 42 4.43 -3.11 11.16
C ILE A 42 3.65 -2.33 12.23
N GLY A 43 3.16 -3.01 13.28
CA GLY A 43 2.47 -2.42 14.42
C GLY A 43 0.99 -2.08 14.17
N ILE A 44 0.37 -2.65 13.14
CA ILE A 44 -1.06 -2.50 12.87
C ILE A 44 -1.84 -3.57 13.64
N LYS A 45 -2.62 -3.14 14.63
CA LYS A 45 -3.41 -4.03 15.49
C LYS A 45 -4.66 -4.62 14.80
N SER A 46 -5.12 -3.99 13.71
CA SER A 46 -6.33 -4.42 13.00
C SER A 46 -5.97 -5.06 11.66
N VAL A 47 -6.07 -6.40 11.58
CA VAL A 47 -5.89 -7.14 10.32
C VAL A 47 -6.91 -6.69 9.26
N ALA A 48 -8.12 -6.29 9.68
CA ALA A 48 -9.12 -5.76 8.77
C ALA A 48 -8.68 -4.43 8.14
N PHE A 49 -8.03 -3.54 8.90
CA PHE A 49 -7.44 -2.32 8.36
C PHE A 49 -6.35 -2.64 7.34
N TYR A 50 -5.39 -3.50 7.71
CA TYR A 50 -4.33 -3.94 6.79
C TYR A 50 -4.92 -4.52 5.49
N SER A 51 -5.89 -5.44 5.61
CA SER A 51 -6.53 -6.10 4.47
C SER A 51 -7.27 -5.09 3.57
N ASN A 52 -7.91 -4.08 4.15
CA ASN A 52 -8.56 -3.02 3.38
C ASN A 52 -7.54 -2.14 2.66
N CYS A 53 -6.40 -1.83 3.27
CA CYS A 53 -5.31 -1.12 2.61
C CYS A 53 -4.71 -1.95 1.45
N GLU A 54 -4.37 -3.22 1.68
CA GLU A 54 -3.77 -4.08 0.65
C GLU A 54 -4.73 -4.39 -0.50
N ASN A 55 -6.04 -4.44 -0.24
CA ASN A 55 -7.06 -4.61 -1.28
C ASN A 55 -7.61 -3.27 -1.83
N ASN A 56 -7.09 -2.12 -1.37
CA ASN A 56 -7.56 -0.78 -1.72
C ASN A 56 -9.10 -0.62 -1.62
N ARG A 57 -9.69 -1.10 -0.51
CA ARG A 57 -11.15 -1.07 -0.25
C ARG A 57 -11.54 0.07 0.69
N TYR A 58 -12.76 0.58 0.51
CA TYR A 58 -13.35 1.61 1.40
C TYR A 58 -12.49 2.88 1.55
N GLY A 59 -11.75 3.25 0.51
CA GLY A 59 -10.83 4.39 0.55
C GLY A 59 -9.66 4.22 1.52
N LYS A 60 -9.35 2.98 1.95
CA LYS A 60 -8.20 2.70 2.81
C LYS A 60 -6.97 2.45 1.96
N HIS A 61 -5.88 3.11 2.34
CA HIS A 61 -4.56 2.97 1.75
C HIS A 61 -3.50 3.01 2.85
N PHE A 62 -2.30 2.53 2.55
CA PHE A 62 -1.16 2.70 3.44
C PHE A 62 -0.75 4.17 3.49
N ASN A 63 -0.28 4.64 4.64
CA ASN A 63 0.41 5.93 4.73
C ASN A 63 1.91 5.70 4.54
N ILE A 64 2.70 6.78 4.47
CA ILE A 64 4.14 6.66 4.19
C ILE A 64 4.91 5.91 5.30
N GLU A 65 4.47 6.02 6.56
CA GLU A 65 5.05 5.28 7.68
C GLU A 65 4.83 3.77 7.53
N HIS A 66 3.62 3.36 7.15
CA HIS A 66 3.31 1.95 6.85
C HIS A 66 4.18 1.45 5.71
N ILE A 67 4.34 2.21 4.63
CA ILE A 67 5.18 1.82 3.48
C ILE A 67 6.65 1.63 3.90
N PHE A 68 7.20 2.55 4.69
CA PHE A 68 8.56 2.40 5.22
C PHE A 68 8.72 1.16 6.10
N LYS A 69 7.77 0.89 7.01
CA LYS A 69 7.80 -0.32 7.85
C LYS A 69 7.64 -1.60 7.03
N ILE A 70 6.77 -1.59 6.01
CA ILE A 70 6.58 -2.72 5.10
C ILE A 70 7.89 -3.02 4.36
N SER A 71 8.62 -2.01 3.87
CA SER A 71 9.89 -2.24 3.18
C SER A 71 10.92 -2.90 4.11
N LYS A 72 10.95 -2.50 5.38
CA LYS A 72 11.79 -3.14 6.41
C LYS A 72 11.35 -4.58 6.72
N ALA A 73 10.06 -4.79 6.93
CA ALA A 73 9.49 -6.10 7.24
C ALA A 73 9.69 -7.13 6.10
N LEU A 74 9.63 -6.68 4.85
CA LEU A 74 9.85 -7.51 3.66
C LEU A 74 11.31 -7.60 3.23
N ASN A 75 12.23 -6.86 3.89
CA ASN A 75 13.63 -6.74 3.53
C ASN A 75 13.86 -6.41 2.04
N VAL A 76 13.16 -5.37 1.57
CA VAL A 76 13.27 -4.84 0.20
C VAL A 76 13.58 -3.35 0.22
N ASP A 77 14.19 -2.86 -0.86
CA ASP A 77 14.34 -1.42 -1.05
C ASP A 77 12.97 -0.77 -1.19
N ILE A 78 12.80 0.39 -0.56
CA ILE A 78 11.49 1.05 -0.51
C ILE A 78 10.97 1.41 -1.91
N GLU A 79 11.86 1.67 -2.86
CA GLU A 79 11.53 1.94 -4.27
C GLU A 79 10.80 0.77 -4.95
N GLU A 80 11.02 -0.48 -4.52
CA GLU A 80 10.32 -1.65 -5.05
C GLU A 80 8.80 -1.53 -4.85
N LEU A 81 8.37 -0.87 -3.76
CA LEU A 81 6.95 -0.63 -3.48
C LEU A 81 6.35 0.41 -4.44
N PHE A 82 7.18 1.27 -5.03
CA PHE A 82 6.77 2.35 -5.96
C PHE A 82 7.05 2.03 -7.43
N LYS A 83 7.39 0.79 -7.78
CA LYS A 83 7.52 0.38 -9.18
C LYS A 83 6.16 0.31 -9.86
N PHE A 84 5.84 1.34 -10.65
CA PHE A 84 4.60 1.42 -11.41
C PHE A 84 4.83 0.95 -12.83
N LYS A 85 3.93 0.10 -13.34
CA LYS A 85 3.95 -0.28 -14.75
C LYS A 85 3.32 0.88 -15.53
N ASN A 86 4.06 1.40 -16.51
CA ASN A 86 3.56 2.36 -17.48
C ASN A 86 2.44 1.75 -18.34
#